data_AF-A0AAW2LYE1-F1
#
_entry.id   AF-A0AAW2LYE1-F1
#
_cell.length_a   1.000
_cell.length_b   1.000
_cell.length_c   1.000
_cell.angle_alpha   90.00
_cell.angle_beta   90.00
_cell.angle_gamma   90.00
#
_symmetry.space_group_name_H-M   'P 1'
#
loop_
_entity.id
_entity.type
_entity.pdbx_description
1 polymer ?
#
loop_
_entity_poly.entity_id
_entity_poly.type
_entity_poly.pdbx_seq_one_letter_code
_entity_poly.pdbx_strand_id
1 'polypeptide(L)'
;MDSETNFRILMFPWLAHGHIFPYLELSKRLLIRKNFYIYICFNFPINTFSQHLSESIEVVQLHLQPSHELPPHYHTTKNLPSHLAFTLIKAFQTAESSFSDIITTLKPDLVIFDAFQPWAARHASSQGIPAVNFTLLEQPRARIPITNAFFVIPTATFPFKNCVLPMID
;
A
#
# COMPACT_ATOMS: atom_id res chain seq x y z
N MET A 1 -9.92 14.81 -28.21
CA MET A 1 -9.19 13.60 -27.80
C MET A 1 -9.00 13.74 -26.31
N ASP A 2 -10.02 13.38 -25.56
CA ASP A 2 -9.94 13.41 -24.11
C ASP A 2 -9.04 12.25 -23.72
N SER A 3 -7.85 12.54 -23.21
CA SER A 3 -7.04 11.52 -22.55
C SER A 3 -7.89 11.00 -21.40
N GLU A 4 -8.43 9.78 -21.51
CA GLU A 4 -9.09 9.10 -20.39
C GLU A 4 -8.13 9.17 -19.20
N THR A 5 -8.47 10.00 -18.22
CA THR A 5 -7.66 10.15 -17.01
C THR A 5 -7.83 8.86 -16.22
N ASN A 6 -6.82 7.99 -16.26
CA ASN A 6 -6.82 6.80 -15.43
C ASN A 6 -6.81 7.20 -13.95
N PHE A 7 -7.74 6.66 -13.16
CA PHE A 7 -7.80 6.83 -11.72
C PHE A 7 -6.58 6.16 -11.08
N ARG A 8 -5.72 6.94 -10.44
CA ARG A 8 -4.42 6.51 -9.92
C ARG A 8 -4.54 6.03 -8.47
N ILE A 9 -4.17 4.78 -8.22
CA ILE A 9 -4.21 4.18 -6.89
C ILE A 9 -2.78 3.93 -6.42
N LEU A 10 -2.41 4.47 -5.27
CA LEU A 10 -1.16 4.11 -4.58
C LEU A 10 -1.44 3.05 -3.53
N MET A 11 -0.87 1.88 -3.72
CA MET A 11 -0.92 0.75 -2.81
C MET A 11 0.34 0.68 -1.96
N PHE A 12 0.20 0.52 -0.66
CA PHE A 12 1.29 0.54 0.30
C PHE A 12 1.22 -0.63 1.30
N PRO A 13 1.61 -1.84 0.86
CA PRO A 13 1.61 -3.04 1.71
C PRO A 13 2.71 -3.03 2.78
N TRP A 14 2.54 -3.86 3.82
CA TRP A 14 3.63 -4.20 4.74
C TRP A 14 4.76 -4.98 4.05
N LEU A 15 5.99 -4.86 4.57
CA LEU A 15 7.24 -5.44 4.03
C LEU A 15 7.36 -6.97 4.20
N ALA A 16 6.27 -7.68 3.99
CA ALA A 16 6.16 -9.11 4.08
C ALA A 16 5.49 -9.67 2.83
N HIS A 17 6.00 -10.81 2.33
CA HIS A 17 5.41 -11.47 1.16
C HIS A 17 3.92 -11.77 1.34
N GLY A 18 3.50 -12.19 2.54
CA GLY A 18 2.09 -12.45 2.86
C GLY A 18 1.18 -11.24 2.70
N HIS A 19 1.73 -10.03 2.81
CA HIS A 19 1.00 -8.78 2.58
C HIS A 19 1.08 -8.31 1.12
N ILE A 20 2.20 -8.53 0.43
CA ILE A 20 2.38 -8.04 -0.95
C ILE A 20 1.51 -8.82 -1.96
N PHE A 21 1.42 -10.14 -1.84
CA PHE A 21 0.67 -10.95 -2.82
C PHE A 21 -0.82 -10.57 -2.92
N PRO A 22 -1.55 -10.35 -1.81
CA PRO A 22 -2.95 -9.94 -1.92
C PRO A 22 -3.14 -8.53 -2.48
N TYR A 23 -2.17 -7.62 -2.31
CA TYR A 23 -2.19 -6.33 -2.99
C TYR A 23 -1.98 -6.47 -4.50
N LEU A 24 -1.09 -7.37 -4.94
CA LEU A 24 -0.92 -7.70 -6.37
C LEU A 24 -2.21 -8.30 -6.96
N GLU A 25 -2.87 -9.20 -6.23
CA GLU A 25 -4.14 -9.78 -6.65
C GLU A 25 -5.27 -8.73 -6.69
N LEU A 26 -5.34 -7.85 -5.68
CA LEU A 26 -6.26 -6.71 -5.68
C LEU A 26 -6.01 -5.81 -6.91
N SER A 27 -4.75 -5.55 -7.24
CA SER A 27 -4.36 -4.75 -8.39
C SER A 27 -4.91 -5.33 -9.69
N LYS A 28 -4.71 -6.64 -9.91
CA LYS A 28 -5.24 -7.33 -11.08
C LYS A 28 -6.76 -7.22 -11.18
N ARG A 29 -7.47 -7.40 -10.07
CA ARG A 29 -8.94 -7.31 -10.04
C ARG A 29 -9.45 -5.90 -10.31
N LEU A 30 -8.76 -4.88 -9.82
CA LEU A 30 -9.10 -3.49 -10.11
C LEU A 30 -8.88 -3.18 -11.59
N LEU A 31 -7.78 -3.64 -12.18
CA LEU A 31 -7.46 -3.42 -13.60
C LEU A 31 -8.40 -4.13 -14.59
N ILE A 32 -9.15 -5.16 -14.16
CA ILE A 32 -10.24 -5.72 -14.97
C ILE A 32 -11.32 -4.65 -15.22
N ARG A 33 -11.53 -3.76 -14.25
CA ARG A 33 -12.34 -2.58 -14.42
C ARG A 33 -11.46 -1.56 -15.17
N LYS A 34 -11.93 -1.08 -16.32
CA LYS A 34 -11.16 -0.12 -17.12
C LYS A 34 -10.91 1.17 -16.32
N ASN A 35 -9.90 1.94 -16.73
CA ASN A 35 -9.58 3.29 -16.22
C ASN A 35 -8.87 3.36 -14.85
N PHE A 36 -8.13 2.32 -14.45
CA PHE A 36 -7.25 2.38 -13.27
C PHE A 36 -5.77 2.34 -13.66
N TYR A 37 -4.95 3.09 -12.92
CA TYR A 37 -3.49 3.00 -12.96
C TYR A 37 -2.98 2.77 -11.54
N ILE A 38 -2.12 1.79 -11.33
CA ILE A 38 -1.77 1.32 -9.99
C ILE A 38 -0.29 1.48 -9.73
N TYR A 39 0.05 2.22 -8.68
CA TYR A 39 1.38 2.27 -8.09
C TYR A 39 1.42 1.31 -6.90
N ILE A 40 2.42 0.44 -6.82
CA ILE A 40 2.64 -0.39 -5.63
C ILE A 40 3.97 0.00 -5.01
N CYS A 41 3.91 0.52 -3.79
CA CYS A 41 5.07 1.00 -3.06
C CYS A 41 5.61 -0.07 -2.11
N PHE A 42 6.79 -0.62 -2.41
CA PHE A 42 7.47 -1.58 -1.54
C PHE A 42 9.00 -1.57 -1.76
N ASN A 43 9.75 -2.17 -0.83
CA ASN A 43 11.22 -2.23 -0.87
C ASN A 43 11.76 -3.64 -1.22
N PHE A 44 11.22 -4.27 -2.26
CA PHE A 44 11.65 -5.57 -2.77
C PHE A 44 12.26 -5.40 -4.15
N PRO A 45 13.20 -6.28 -4.55
CA PRO A 45 13.70 -6.27 -5.91
C PRO A 45 12.55 -6.62 -6.87
N ILE A 46 12.33 -5.75 -7.86
CA ILE A 46 11.22 -5.81 -8.82
C ILE A 46 11.15 -7.17 -9.53
N ASN A 47 12.31 -7.81 -9.75
CA ASN A 47 12.44 -9.13 -10.35
C ASN A 47 11.62 -10.23 -9.64
N THR A 48 11.30 -10.06 -8.36
CA THR A 48 10.56 -11.06 -7.57
C THR A 48 9.08 -11.10 -7.95
N PHE A 49 8.55 -10.03 -8.53
CA PHE A 49 7.13 -9.89 -8.83
C PHE A 49 6.86 -9.58 -10.31
N SER A 50 7.88 -9.62 -11.16
CA SER A 50 7.80 -9.27 -12.59
C SER A 50 6.69 -10.01 -13.34
N GLN A 51 6.48 -11.30 -13.04
CA GLN A 51 5.40 -12.12 -13.61
C GLN A 51 3.97 -11.68 -13.21
N HIS A 52 3.84 -10.74 -12.28
CA HIS A 52 2.57 -10.23 -11.78
C HIS A 52 2.32 -8.77 -12.17
N LEU A 53 3.27 -8.12 -12.85
CA LEU A 53 3.14 -6.74 -13.28
C LEU A 53 2.54 -6.69 -14.69
N SER A 54 1.66 -5.73 -14.91
CA SER A 54 1.14 -5.36 -16.23
C SER A 54 1.59 -3.93 -16.55
N GLU A 55 1.37 -3.47 -17.79
CA GLU A 55 1.73 -2.10 -18.21
C GLU A 55 1.04 -0.99 -17.39
N SER A 56 -0.05 -1.33 -16.68
CA SER A 56 -0.81 -0.42 -15.81
C SER A 56 -0.46 -0.56 -14.31
N ILE A 57 0.55 -1.38 -13.98
CA ILE A 57 1.10 -1.52 -12.62
C ILE A 57 2.54 -1.05 -12.60
N GLU A 58 2.80 0.03 -11.86
CA GLU A 58 4.14 0.56 -11.63
C GLU A 58 4.60 0.25 -10.21
N VAL A 59 5.84 -0.21 -10.06
CA VAL A 59 6.45 -0.43 -8.73
C VAL A 59 7.24 0.82 -8.34
N VAL A 60 6.90 1.38 -7.18
CA VAL A 60 7.58 2.55 -6.63
C VAL A 60 8.44 2.10 -5.45
N GLN A 61 9.74 2.31 -5.56
CA GLN A 61 10.65 1.85 -4.53
C GLN A 61 10.64 2.78 -3.31
N LEU A 62 10.31 2.23 -2.15
CA LEU A 62 10.50 2.92 -0.88
C LEU A 62 11.93 2.71 -0.39
N HIS A 63 12.71 3.77 -0.30
CA HIS A 63 14.10 3.69 0.12
C HIS A 63 14.20 3.69 1.64
N LEU A 64 14.56 2.55 2.21
CA LEU A 64 14.94 2.45 3.62
C LEU A 64 16.42 2.79 3.79
N GLN A 65 16.72 3.65 4.76
CA GLN A 65 18.10 4.00 5.09
C GLN A 65 18.81 2.77 5.68
N PRO A 66 19.90 2.27 5.08
CA PRO A 66 20.68 1.19 5.64
C PRO A 66 21.29 1.60 6.99
N SER A 67 21.39 0.66 7.92
CA SER A 67 22.14 0.85 9.16
C SER A 67 23.02 -0.36 9.44
N HIS A 68 23.96 -0.24 10.37
CA HIS A 68 24.84 -1.35 10.76
C HIS A 68 24.05 -2.59 11.22
N GLU A 69 22.90 -2.38 11.88
CA GLU A 69 22.00 -3.45 12.34
C GLU A 69 21.01 -3.93 11.27
N LEU A 70 20.73 -3.10 10.26
CA LEU A 70 19.81 -3.38 9.14
C LEU A 70 20.48 -3.10 7.79
N PRO A 71 21.37 -4.00 7.34
CA PRO A 71 21.83 -4.00 5.96
C PRO A 71 20.67 -4.24 4.98
N PRO A 72 20.84 -3.91 3.68
CA PRO A 72 19.76 -3.96 2.69
C PRO A 72 19.02 -5.31 2.59
N HIS A 73 19.71 -6.43 2.84
CA HIS A 73 19.12 -7.77 2.79
C HIS A 73 18.18 -8.09 3.97
N TYR A 74 18.16 -7.25 5.02
CA TYR A 74 17.23 -7.33 6.16
C TYR A 74 16.12 -6.29 6.10
N HIS A 75 15.96 -5.58 4.99
CA HIS A 75 14.85 -4.63 4.80
C HIS A 75 13.50 -5.30 4.50
N THR A 76 13.40 -6.62 4.72
CA THR A 76 12.18 -7.41 4.55
C THR A 76 12.06 -8.43 5.68
N THR A 77 10.84 -8.89 5.97
CA THR A 77 10.64 -9.90 7.04
C THR A 77 11.12 -11.30 6.66
N LYS A 78 11.40 -11.59 5.38
CA LYS A 78 11.69 -12.95 4.87
C LYS A 78 12.90 -13.62 5.53
N ASN A 79 13.96 -12.86 5.74
CA ASN A 79 15.23 -13.34 6.28
C ASN A 79 15.63 -12.59 7.56
N LEU A 80 14.68 -11.89 8.19
CA LEU A 80 14.95 -11.07 9.35
C LEU A 80 15.04 -11.96 10.61
N PRO A 81 16.16 -11.95 11.33
CA PRO A 81 16.22 -12.53 12.67
C PRO A 81 15.14 -11.93 13.57
N SER A 82 14.45 -12.76 14.37
CA SER A 82 13.32 -12.31 15.20
C SER A 82 13.67 -11.14 16.15
N HIS A 83 14.91 -11.10 16.66
CA HIS A 83 15.38 -10.01 17.51
C HIS A 83 15.50 -8.65 16.79
N LEU A 84 15.56 -8.64 15.45
CA LEU A 84 15.62 -7.42 14.63
C LEU A 84 14.25 -6.93 14.15
N ALA A 85 13.15 -7.62 14.50
CA ALA A 85 11.79 -7.23 14.10
C ALA A 85 11.45 -5.79 14.50
N PHE A 86 11.75 -5.40 15.74
CA PHE A 86 11.55 -4.04 16.22
C PHE A 86 12.47 -3.03 15.52
N THR A 87 13.69 -3.42 15.20
CA THR A 87 14.63 -2.58 14.46
C THR A 87 14.09 -2.30 13.05
N LEU A 88 13.53 -3.30 12.37
CA LEU A 88 12.91 -3.12 11.05
C LEU A 88 11.70 -2.19 11.12
N ILE A 89 10.83 -2.37 12.12
CA ILE A 89 9.68 -1.47 12.34
C ILE A 89 10.19 -0.04 12.54
N LYS A 90 11.19 0.19 13.39
CA LYS A 90 11.77 1.52 13.62
C LYS A 90 12.34 2.13 12.34
N ALA A 91 13.16 1.37 11.60
CA ALA A 91 13.71 1.82 10.33
C ALA A 91 12.60 2.20 9.34
N PHE A 92 11.51 1.41 9.32
CA PHE A 92 10.37 1.70 8.46
C PHE A 92 9.58 2.94 8.88
N GLN A 93 9.49 3.25 10.18
CA GLN A 93 8.91 4.52 10.64
C GLN A 93 9.74 5.72 10.18
N THR A 94 11.06 5.59 10.01
CA THR A 94 11.89 6.69 9.48
C THR A 94 11.68 6.97 7.99
N ALA A 95 11.04 6.06 7.25
CA ALA A 95 10.73 6.22 5.83
C ALA A 95 9.50 7.09 5.58
N GLU A 96 8.88 7.63 6.63
CA GLU A 96 7.71 8.51 6.54
C GLU A 96 7.95 9.70 5.60
N SER A 97 9.11 10.35 5.66
CA SER A 97 9.45 11.48 4.77
C SER A 97 9.54 11.04 3.30
N SER A 98 10.19 9.90 3.04
CA SER A 98 10.29 9.35 1.68
C SER A 98 8.92 9.04 1.10
N PHE A 99 7.98 8.57 1.91
CA PHE A 99 6.62 8.33 1.45
C PHE A 99 5.84 9.64 1.20
N SER A 100 6.04 10.65 2.04
CA SER A 100 5.47 11.99 1.80
C SER A 100 5.90 12.54 0.44
N ASP A 101 7.19 12.39 0.08
CA ASP A 101 7.72 12.80 -1.22
C ASP A 101 7.08 12.01 -2.37
N ILE A 102 6.88 10.70 -2.18
CA ILE A 102 6.20 9.83 -3.14
C ILE A 102 4.76 10.30 -3.38
N ILE A 103 3.97 10.52 -2.33
CA ILE A 103 2.58 11.00 -2.49
C ILE A 103 2.57 12.35 -3.21
N THR A 104 3.44 13.27 -2.83
CA THR A 104 3.51 14.62 -3.42
C THR A 104 3.87 14.59 -4.90
N THR A 105 4.73 13.65 -5.29
CA THR A 105 5.19 13.48 -6.67
C THR A 105 4.14 12.79 -7.52
N LEU A 106 3.57 11.67 -7.04
CA LEU A 106 2.62 10.87 -7.79
C LEU A 106 1.22 11.50 -7.82
N LYS A 107 0.82 12.20 -6.75
CA LYS A 107 -0.52 12.75 -6.54
C LYS A 107 -1.62 11.73 -6.86
N PRO A 108 -1.65 10.56 -6.20
CA PRO A 108 -2.65 9.54 -6.47
C PRO A 108 -4.06 10.04 -6.11
N ASP A 109 -5.08 9.44 -6.72
CA ASP A 109 -6.48 9.72 -6.45
C ASP A 109 -7.02 8.91 -5.25
N LEU A 110 -6.31 7.84 -4.87
CA LEU A 110 -6.61 6.99 -3.71
C LEU A 110 -5.32 6.36 -3.14
N VAL A 111 -5.21 6.30 -1.82
CA VAL A 111 -4.18 5.52 -1.12
C VAL A 111 -4.80 4.28 -0.47
N ILE A 112 -4.24 3.11 -0.70
CA ILE A 112 -4.59 1.86 -0.01
C ILE A 112 -3.37 1.42 0.81
N PHE A 113 -3.49 1.29 2.12
CA PHE A 113 -2.35 1.08 3.02
C PHE A 113 -2.59 0.00 4.08
N ASP A 114 -1.52 -0.55 4.67
CA ASP A 114 -1.58 -1.58 5.71
C ASP A 114 -1.62 -0.97 7.13
N ALA A 115 -2.13 -1.69 8.13
CA ALA A 115 -2.28 -1.19 9.51
C ALA A 115 -0.95 -0.84 10.17
N PHE A 116 0.16 -1.42 9.70
CA PHE A 116 1.49 -1.13 10.22
C PHE A 116 2.00 0.28 9.83
N GLN A 117 1.27 1.03 9.00
CA GLN A 117 1.66 2.38 8.54
C GLN A 117 0.60 3.45 8.81
N PRO A 118 0.30 3.80 10.07
CA PRO A 118 -0.72 4.80 10.37
C PRO A 118 -0.39 6.19 9.82
N TRP A 119 0.89 6.50 9.59
CA TRP A 119 1.33 7.75 8.96
C TRP A 119 0.88 7.88 7.49
N ALA A 120 0.65 6.77 6.77
CA ALA A 120 0.26 6.82 5.36
C ALA A 120 -1.08 7.53 5.17
N ALA A 121 -2.06 7.23 6.01
CA ALA A 121 -3.36 7.91 6.02
C ALA A 121 -3.24 9.39 6.38
N ARG A 122 -2.36 9.74 7.33
CA ARG A 122 -2.12 11.14 7.74
C ARG A 122 -1.56 11.97 6.58
N HIS A 123 -0.57 11.43 5.86
CA HIS A 123 0.02 12.10 4.69
C HIS A 123 -0.98 12.23 3.55
N ALA A 124 -1.71 11.17 3.22
CA ALA A 124 -2.77 11.23 2.21
C ALA A 124 -3.82 12.29 2.57
N SER A 125 -4.31 12.30 3.81
CA SER A 125 -5.28 13.27 4.30
C SER A 125 -4.77 14.71 4.24
N SER A 126 -3.48 14.95 4.52
CA SER A 126 -2.88 16.29 4.44
C SER A 126 -2.88 16.86 3.02
N GLN A 127 -2.96 16.00 2.00
CA GLN A 127 -3.03 16.37 0.60
C GLN A 127 -4.45 16.25 0.03
N GLY A 128 -5.46 16.00 0.87
CA GLY A 128 -6.86 15.83 0.45
C GLY A 128 -7.14 14.52 -0.29
N ILE A 129 -6.24 13.53 -0.20
CA ILE A 129 -6.36 12.24 -0.88
C ILE A 129 -7.08 11.25 0.05
N PRO A 130 -8.14 10.56 -0.42
CA PRO A 130 -8.80 9.53 0.38
C PRO A 130 -7.87 8.34 0.65
N ALA A 131 -7.99 7.75 1.84
CA ALA A 131 -7.17 6.62 2.25
C ALA A 131 -8.02 5.44 2.75
N VAL A 132 -7.65 4.23 2.33
CA VAL A 132 -8.33 2.97 2.70
C VAL A 132 -7.32 2.04 3.34
N ASN A 133 -7.63 1.59 4.55
CA ASN A 133 -6.85 0.55 5.18
C ASN A 133 -7.24 -0.81 4.59
N PHE A 134 -6.26 -1.52 4.02
CA PHE A 134 -6.37 -2.90 3.56
C PHE A 134 -5.33 -3.73 4.30
N THR A 135 -5.70 -4.18 5.50
CA THR A 135 -4.82 -4.97 6.35
C THR A 135 -5.20 -6.43 6.29
N LEU A 136 -4.19 -7.26 6.07
CA LEU A 136 -4.31 -8.71 6.14
C LEU A 136 -3.88 -9.11 7.54
N LEU A 137 -4.86 -9.34 8.42
CA LEU A 137 -4.56 -9.94 9.71
C LEU A 137 -4.29 -11.43 9.47
N GLU A 138 -3.05 -11.86 9.70
CA GLU A 138 -2.74 -13.29 9.74
C GLU A 138 -3.62 -13.94 10.83
N GLN A 139 -4.49 -14.85 10.42
CA GLN A 139 -5.29 -15.60 11.39
C GLN A 139 -4.48 -16.76 11.97
N PRO A 140 -4.56 -17.02 13.29
CA PRO A 140 -4.13 -18.29 13.83
C PRO A 140 -5.09 -19.39 13.36
N ARG A 141 -4.85 -20.01 12.18
CA ARG A 141 -5.45 -21.24 11.58
C ARG A 141 -6.98 -21.52 11.74
N ALA A 142 -7.77 -20.65 12.35
CA ALA A 142 -9.18 -20.84 12.65
C ALA A 142 -9.99 -19.87 11.78
N ARG A 143 -10.57 -20.42 10.71
CA ARG A 143 -11.40 -19.76 9.71
C ARG A 143 -12.47 -18.84 10.32
N ILE A 144 -12.29 -17.52 10.24
CA ILE A 144 -13.40 -16.55 10.19
C ILE A 144 -13.05 -15.47 9.18
N PRO A 145 -13.73 -15.31 8.03
CA PRO A 145 -13.40 -14.23 7.11
C PRO A 145 -13.86 -12.90 7.72
N ILE A 146 -12.91 -12.05 8.09
CA ILE A 146 -13.20 -10.65 8.43
C ILE A 146 -12.28 -9.78 7.58
N THR A 147 -12.80 -9.31 6.44
CA THR A 147 -12.22 -8.20 5.71
C THR A 147 -12.70 -6.91 6.36
N ASN A 148 -12.01 -6.43 7.40
CA ASN A 148 -12.24 -5.08 7.91
C ASN A 148 -11.44 -4.10 7.03
N ALA A 149 -12.08 -3.54 6.00
CA ALA A 149 -11.56 -2.35 5.34
C ALA A 149 -11.97 -1.13 6.17
N PHE A 150 -11.02 -0.44 6.80
CA PHE A 150 -11.29 0.83 7.47
C PHE A 150 -11.08 1.97 6.48
N PHE A 151 -12.12 2.73 6.19
CA PHE A 151 -12.03 3.93 5.36
C PHE A 151 -11.69 5.13 6.25
N VAL A 152 -10.63 5.85 5.93
CA VAL A 152 -10.32 7.15 6.55
C VAL A 152 -10.67 8.23 5.55
N ILE A 153 -11.85 8.82 5.71
CA ILE A 153 -12.29 9.99 4.95
C ILE A 153 -12.01 11.22 5.83
N PRO A 154 -11.19 12.20 5.39
CA PRO A 154 -10.70 13.32 6.21
C PRO A 154 -11.79 14.17 6.90
N THR A 155 -13.04 14.09 6.45
CA THR A 155 -14.14 14.96 6.88
C THR A 155 -15.38 14.21 7.41
N ALA A 156 -15.35 12.89 7.51
CA ALA A 156 -16.55 12.13 7.84
C ALA A 156 -16.56 11.66 9.31
N THR A 157 -17.59 12.04 10.05
CA THR A 157 -17.96 11.44 11.33
C THR A 157 -18.70 10.12 11.09
N PHE A 158 -18.32 9.09 11.84
CA PHE A 158 -18.97 7.77 11.80
C PHE A 158 -20.49 7.87 12.05
N PRO A 159 -21.33 7.05 11.39
CA PRO A 159 -20.98 6.08 10.35
C PRO A 159 -20.71 6.75 8.99
N PHE A 160 -19.68 6.25 8.30
CA PHE A 160 -19.30 6.75 6.97
C PHE A 160 -20.44 6.52 5.97
N LYS A 161 -20.72 7.50 5.11
CA LYS A 161 -21.62 7.29 3.96
C LYS A 161 -21.03 6.20 3.07
N ASN A 162 -21.88 5.26 2.67
CA ASN A 162 -21.51 4.23 1.69
C ASN A 162 -20.94 4.91 0.45
N CYS A 163 -19.70 4.60 0.10
CA CYS A 163 -19.11 5.01 -1.16
C CYS A 163 -19.68 4.09 -2.24
N VAL A 164 -20.70 4.59 -2.96
CA VAL A 164 -21.21 3.91 -4.14
C VAL A 164 -20.17 4.14 -5.24
N LEU A 165 -19.36 3.13 -5.52
CA LEU A 165 -18.61 3.10 -6.78
C LEU A 165 -19.63 3.24 -7.91
N PRO A 166 -19.41 4.14 -8.89
CA PRO A 166 -20.37 4.31 -9.97
C PRO A 166 -20.62 2.96 -10.63
N MET A 167 -21.85 2.47 -10.47
CA MET A 167 -22.40 1.43 -11.31
C MET A 167 -22.62 2.10 -12.66
N ILE A 168 -21.90 1.64 -13.67
CA ILE A 168 -22.16 2.03 -15.05
C ILE A 168 -22.78 0.79 -15.69
N ASP A 169 -23.95 1.00 -16.28
CA ASP A 169 -24.84 0.00 -16.91
C ASP A 169 -24.15 -0.84 -18.00
#